data_AF-A0A1G3LPM1-F1
#
_entry.id   AF-A0A1G3LPM1-F1
#
_cell.length_a   1.000
_cell.length_b   1.000
_cell.length_c   1.000
_cell.angle_alpha   90.00
_cell.angle_beta   90.00
_cell.angle_gamma   90.00
#
_symmetry.space_group_name_H-M   'P 1'
#
loop_
_entity.id
_entity.type
_entity.pdbx_description
1 polymer ?
#
loop_
_entity_poly.entity_id
_entity_poly.type
_entity_poly.pdbx_seq_one_letter_code
_entity_poly.pdbx_strand_id
1 'polypeptide(L)'
;MGITDEKTLNNFAVLDKIIENNKNNNNEKKIDFICIDTLSAFVEYKNNNNNAIKHLQRICSENNITLVVLHHPNKEGKIRGDGGIIDGFTNYYNLENKGCFSENQNQELLVLIDKKNRFDIQEYIYIVRERTDSYTANFVFPEELPHDIQKKISKIIKKDKKTSLNDYWNDIKSFLEKNETVSFDDLCNYINEKLDCPFAKGTVKNKLNEWKEENLITYSIDKSKKNIVDIKLV
;
A
#
# COMPACT_ATOMS: atom_id res chain seq x y z
N MET A 1 -9.59 -44.93 -26.08
CA MET A 1 -8.96 -43.84 -26.85
C MET A 1 -9.72 -42.58 -26.53
N GLY A 2 -9.21 -41.75 -25.61
CA GLY A 2 -9.75 -40.42 -25.36
C GLY A 2 -9.13 -39.46 -26.37
N ILE A 3 -9.95 -38.64 -27.03
CA ILE A 3 -9.45 -37.50 -27.79
C ILE A 3 -9.00 -36.47 -26.75
N THR A 4 -7.70 -36.46 -26.45
CA THR A 4 -7.05 -35.35 -25.74
C THR A 4 -6.53 -34.38 -26.79
N ASP A 5 -7.43 -33.54 -27.31
CA ASP A 5 -7.02 -32.30 -27.96
C ASP A 5 -6.98 -31.21 -26.87
N GLU A 6 -5.96 -31.25 -26.00
CA GLU A 6 -5.55 -30.05 -25.27
C GLU A 6 -4.89 -29.11 -26.30
N LYS A 7 -5.70 -28.48 -27.15
CA LYS A 7 -5.25 -27.26 -27.84
C LYS A 7 -5.17 -26.19 -26.77
N THR A 8 -3.96 -25.89 -26.32
CA THR A 8 -3.66 -24.69 -25.54
C THR A 8 -4.29 -23.51 -26.28
N LEU A 9 -5.37 -22.96 -25.75
CA LEU A 9 -6.10 -21.88 -26.40
C LEU A 9 -5.10 -20.73 -26.60
N ASN A 10 -4.89 -20.29 -27.85
CA ASN A 10 -4.04 -19.14 -28.12
C ASN A 10 -4.82 -17.88 -27.69
N ASN A 11 -4.65 -17.50 -26.42
CA ASN A 11 -5.40 -16.40 -25.81
C ASN A 11 -5.19 -15.06 -26.53
N PHE A 12 -4.04 -14.85 -27.19
CA PHE A 12 -3.82 -13.69 -28.05
C PHE A 12 -4.70 -13.70 -29.28
N ALA A 13 -4.80 -14.84 -29.97
CA ALA A 13 -5.66 -14.97 -31.14
C ALA A 13 -7.15 -14.78 -30.80
N VAL A 14 -7.57 -15.25 -29.61
CA VAL A 14 -8.94 -15.03 -29.11
C VAL A 14 -9.19 -13.55 -28.86
N LEU A 15 -8.24 -12.86 -28.22
CA LEU A 15 -8.34 -11.44 -27.94
C LEU A 15 -8.44 -10.61 -29.22
N ASP A 16 -7.58 -10.88 -30.19
CA ASP A 16 -7.60 -10.20 -31.49
C ASP A 16 -8.96 -10.38 -32.18
N LYS A 17 -9.55 -11.59 -32.11
CA LYS A 17 -10.85 -11.86 -32.71
C LYS A 17 -12.00 -11.12 -32.01
N ILE A 18 -11.96 -11.02 -30.68
CA ILE A 18 -12.95 -10.25 -29.90
C ILE A 18 -12.91 -8.77 -30.32
N ILE A 19 -11.71 -8.20 -30.44
CA ILE A 19 -11.52 -6.80 -30.83
C ILE A 19 -11.94 -6.56 -32.29
N GLU A 20 -11.58 -7.47 -33.20
CA GLU A 20 -11.99 -7.40 -34.61
C GLU A 20 -13.52 -7.44 -34.77
N ASN A 21 -14.19 -8.36 -34.07
CA ASN A 21 -15.65 -8.46 -34.11
C ASN A 21 -16.32 -7.19 -33.57
N ASN A 22 -15.77 -6.57 -32.51
CA ASN A 22 -16.30 -5.32 -31.97
C ASN A 22 -16.18 -4.15 -32.95
N LYS A 23 -15.13 -4.10 -33.77
CA LYS A 23 -14.96 -3.07 -34.81
C LYS A 23 -15.97 -3.20 -35.96
N ASN A 24 -16.32 -4.42 -36.33
CA ASN A 24 -17.13 -4.69 -37.51
C ASN A 24 -18.64 -4.55 -37.24
N ASN A 25 -19.07 -4.57 -35.98
CA ASN A 25 -20.46 -4.36 -35.59
C ASN A 25 -20.74 -2.88 -35.34
N ASN A 26 -21.15 -2.15 -36.38
CA ASN A 26 -21.53 -0.72 -36.33
C ASN A 26 -22.66 -0.35 -35.34
N ASN A 27 -23.30 -1.34 -34.69
CA ASN A 27 -24.41 -1.15 -33.75
C ASN A 27 -24.10 -1.66 -32.32
N GLU A 28 -22.89 -2.15 -32.04
CA GLU A 28 -22.54 -2.64 -30.71
C GLU A 28 -21.68 -1.64 -29.92
N LYS A 29 -21.84 -1.68 -28.59
CA LYS A 29 -21.06 -0.84 -27.66
C LYS A 29 -19.57 -1.11 -27.87
N LYS A 30 -18.78 -0.04 -27.97
CA LYS A 30 -17.32 -0.11 -27.97
C LYS A 30 -16.86 -0.80 -26.69
N ILE A 31 -15.83 -1.66 -26.80
CA ILE A 31 -15.18 -2.22 -25.61
C ILE A 31 -14.39 -1.10 -24.92
N ASP A 32 -14.80 -0.73 -23.71
CA ASP A 32 -14.12 0.31 -22.93
C ASP A 32 -12.94 -0.26 -22.12
N PHE A 33 -13.07 -1.50 -21.64
CA PHE A 33 -12.03 -2.18 -20.86
C PHE A 33 -12.03 -3.69 -21.08
N ILE A 34 -10.86 -4.29 -20.82
CA ILE A 34 -10.66 -5.74 -20.77
C ILE A 34 -10.08 -6.07 -19.41
N CYS A 35 -10.70 -7.02 -18.70
CA CYS A 35 -10.20 -7.51 -17.42
C CYS A 35 -9.66 -8.94 -17.57
N ILE A 36 -8.44 -9.17 -17.10
CA ILE A 36 -7.79 -10.49 -17.10
C ILE A 36 -7.60 -10.94 -15.66
N ASP A 37 -8.25 -12.05 -15.29
CA ASP A 37 -8.28 -12.57 -13.91
C ASP A 37 -6.92 -13.14 -13.45
N THR A 38 -6.02 -13.48 -14.38
CA THR A 38 -4.61 -13.78 -14.06
C THR A 38 -3.74 -13.69 -15.32
N LEU A 39 -2.60 -12.98 -15.27
CA LEU A 39 -1.67 -12.87 -16.42
C LEU A 39 -1.09 -14.22 -16.88
N SER A 40 -1.17 -15.25 -16.04
CA SER A 40 -0.66 -16.58 -16.34
C SER A 40 -1.31 -17.25 -17.55
N ALA A 41 -2.51 -16.79 -17.93
CA ALA A 41 -3.15 -17.24 -19.16
C ALA A 41 -2.40 -16.73 -20.42
N PHE A 42 -1.70 -15.62 -20.34
CA PHE A 42 -0.98 -15.00 -21.47
C PHE A 42 0.54 -15.13 -21.37
N VAL A 43 1.07 -15.35 -20.16
CA VAL A 43 2.50 -15.35 -19.88
C VAL A 43 2.88 -16.55 -19.01
N GLU A 44 3.79 -17.39 -19.48
CA GLU A 44 4.36 -18.45 -18.65
C GLU A 44 5.26 -17.84 -17.57
N TYR A 45 4.97 -18.11 -16.29
CA TYR A 45 5.72 -17.58 -15.14
C TYR A 45 7.22 -17.89 -15.14
N LYS A 46 7.67 -18.89 -15.90
CA LYS A 46 9.07 -19.37 -15.87
C LYS A 46 9.96 -18.81 -16.97
N ASN A 47 9.38 -18.28 -18.05
CA ASN A 47 10.13 -17.80 -19.20
C ASN A 47 9.77 -16.33 -19.44
N ASN A 48 10.70 -15.44 -19.06
CA ASN A 48 10.63 -13.99 -19.23
C ASN A 48 10.08 -13.58 -20.59
N ASN A 49 8.78 -13.28 -20.67
CA ASN A 49 8.14 -12.87 -21.92
C ASN A 49 7.56 -11.46 -21.79
N ASN A 50 8.42 -10.49 -21.45
CA ASN A 50 8.09 -9.06 -21.50
C ASN A 50 7.47 -8.64 -22.85
N ASN A 51 7.78 -9.38 -23.92
CA ASN A 51 7.17 -9.18 -25.24
C ASN A 51 5.68 -9.49 -25.27
N ALA A 52 5.21 -10.51 -24.53
CA ALA A 52 3.79 -10.87 -24.48
C ALA A 52 2.97 -9.78 -23.75
N ILE A 53 3.50 -9.25 -22.64
CA ILE A 53 2.87 -8.14 -21.90
C ILE A 53 2.83 -6.87 -22.75
N LYS A 54 3.96 -6.52 -23.39
CA LYS A 54 4.02 -5.38 -24.31
C LYS A 54 3.07 -5.55 -25.48
N HIS A 55 2.92 -6.77 -26.01
CA HIS A 55 2.01 -7.05 -27.10
C HIS A 55 0.55 -6.85 -26.67
N LEU A 56 0.18 -7.35 -25.48
CA LEU A 56 -1.14 -7.18 -24.89
C LEU A 56 -1.48 -5.69 -24.67
N GLN A 57 -0.53 -4.93 -24.12
CA GLN A 57 -0.65 -3.49 -23.90
C GLN A 57 -0.80 -2.74 -25.23
N ARG A 58 0.00 -3.11 -26.24
CA ARG A 58 -0.08 -2.52 -27.58
C ARG A 58 -1.46 -2.73 -28.19
N ILE A 59 -1.98 -3.96 -28.18
CA ILE A 59 -3.32 -4.27 -28.70
C ILE A 59 -4.38 -3.41 -28.01
N CYS A 60 -4.37 -3.35 -26.67
CA CYS A 60 -5.37 -2.56 -25.94
C CYS A 60 -5.24 -1.06 -26.24
N SER A 61 -4.00 -0.53 -26.26
CA SER A 61 -3.73 0.88 -26.53
C SER A 61 -4.14 1.30 -27.95
N GLU A 62 -3.84 0.49 -28.97
CA GLU A 62 -4.21 0.77 -30.37
C GLU A 62 -5.73 0.84 -30.57
N ASN A 63 -6.50 0.24 -29.66
CA ASN A 63 -7.96 0.20 -29.70
C ASN A 63 -8.60 1.14 -28.66
N ASN A 64 -7.80 1.91 -27.91
CA ASN A 64 -8.25 2.76 -26.82
C ASN A 64 -9.11 1.99 -25.80
N ILE A 65 -8.65 0.79 -25.44
CA ILE A 65 -9.24 -0.11 -24.45
C ILE A 65 -8.40 -0.04 -23.18
N THR A 66 -9.04 0.14 -22.03
CA THR A 66 -8.36 0.07 -20.73
C THR A 66 -8.06 -1.39 -20.38
N LEU A 67 -6.78 -1.72 -20.20
CA LEU A 67 -6.37 -3.06 -19.75
C LEU A 67 -6.33 -3.11 -18.21
N VAL A 68 -7.16 -3.95 -17.63
CA VAL A 68 -7.17 -4.26 -16.20
C VAL A 68 -6.66 -5.67 -16.01
N VAL A 69 -5.67 -5.82 -15.13
CA VAL A 69 -5.10 -7.12 -14.78
C VAL A 69 -5.26 -7.35 -13.29
N LEU A 70 -5.90 -8.46 -12.95
CA LEU A 70 -5.93 -8.97 -11.59
C LEU A 70 -4.72 -9.88 -11.38
N HIS A 71 -3.98 -9.63 -10.30
CA HIS A 71 -2.78 -10.39 -10.01
C HIS A 71 -2.64 -10.64 -8.52
N HIS A 72 -2.38 -11.89 -8.15
CA HIS A 72 -2.15 -12.25 -6.75
C HIS A 72 -0.73 -11.89 -6.32
N PRO A 73 -0.57 -11.21 -5.16
CA PRO A 73 0.74 -10.98 -4.60
C PRO A 73 1.38 -12.30 -4.11
N ASN A 74 2.69 -12.30 -3.94
CA ASN A 74 3.42 -13.34 -3.23
C ASN A 74 3.17 -13.25 -1.71
N LYS A 75 3.76 -14.19 -0.95
CA LYS A 75 3.60 -14.25 0.52
C LYS A 75 4.08 -12.98 1.26
N GLU A 76 4.90 -12.15 0.62
CA GLU A 76 5.39 -10.88 1.18
C GLU A 76 4.54 -9.66 0.76
N GLY A 77 3.41 -9.87 0.06
CA GLY A 77 2.56 -8.78 -0.43
C GLY A 77 3.12 -8.05 -1.67
N LYS A 78 4.16 -8.59 -2.32
CA LYS A 78 4.74 -8.05 -3.56
C LYS A 78 4.11 -8.74 -4.76
N ILE A 79 3.95 -8.04 -5.90
CA ILE A 79 3.50 -8.65 -7.15
C ILE A 79 4.40 -9.85 -7.47
N ARG A 80 3.80 -11.02 -7.71
CA ARG A 80 4.54 -12.22 -8.05
C ARG A 80 4.93 -12.19 -9.53
N GLY A 81 6.16 -11.82 -9.84
CA GLY A 81 6.65 -11.72 -11.22
C GLY A 81 7.76 -10.67 -11.33
N ASP A 82 8.44 -10.64 -12.47
CA ASP A 82 9.55 -9.72 -12.76
C ASP A 82 9.11 -8.24 -12.68
N GLY A 83 10.07 -7.34 -12.43
CA GLY A 83 9.85 -5.88 -12.40
C GLY A 83 9.25 -5.34 -13.71
N GLY A 84 9.43 -6.05 -14.82
CA GLY A 84 8.82 -5.70 -16.12
C GLY A 84 7.28 -5.72 -16.15
N ILE A 85 6.60 -6.44 -15.24
CA ILE A 85 5.15 -6.32 -15.09
C ILE A 85 4.78 -4.96 -14.51
N ILE A 86 5.55 -4.44 -13.56
CA ILE A 86 5.28 -3.13 -12.95
C ILE A 86 5.60 -2.02 -13.96
N ASP A 87 6.74 -2.12 -14.64
CA ASP A 87 7.23 -1.07 -15.54
C ASP A 87 6.35 -0.85 -16.78
N GLY A 88 5.53 -1.85 -17.15
CA GLY A 88 4.66 -1.75 -18.32
C GLY A 88 3.31 -1.09 -18.07
N PHE A 89 2.83 -1.01 -16.82
CA PHE A 89 1.48 -0.53 -16.51
C PHE A 89 1.52 0.91 -16.02
N THR A 90 0.55 1.72 -16.48
CA THR A 90 0.47 3.13 -16.11
C THR A 90 0.11 3.34 -14.64
N ASN A 91 -0.72 2.45 -14.08
CA ASN A 91 -1.17 2.52 -12.70
C ASN A 91 -1.09 1.14 -12.05
N TYR A 92 -0.81 1.10 -10.76
CA TYR A 92 -0.79 -0.12 -9.96
C TYR A 92 -1.54 0.09 -8.65
N TYR A 93 -2.50 -0.80 -8.40
CA TYR A 93 -3.33 -0.76 -7.20
C TYR A 93 -3.16 -2.06 -6.41
N ASN A 94 -2.84 -1.93 -5.13
CA ASN A 94 -2.84 -3.06 -4.21
C ASN A 94 -4.14 -3.04 -3.40
N LEU A 95 -4.95 -4.09 -3.53
CA LEU A 95 -6.16 -4.25 -2.73
C LEU A 95 -5.83 -5.04 -1.46
N GLU A 96 -5.93 -4.39 -0.30
CA GLU A 96 -5.73 -5.02 1.00
C GLU A 96 -7.05 -5.05 1.78
N ASN A 97 -7.46 -6.25 2.22
CA ASN A 97 -8.53 -6.36 3.19
C ASN A 97 -7.97 -6.07 4.59
N LYS A 98 -8.38 -4.96 5.21
CA LYS A 98 -7.92 -4.58 6.56
C LYS A 98 -8.72 -5.26 7.69
N GLY A 99 -9.68 -6.13 7.37
CA GLY A 99 -10.40 -6.95 8.35
C GLY A 99 -11.37 -6.18 9.24
N CYS A 100 -11.85 -5.01 8.81
CA CYS A 100 -12.92 -4.31 9.52
C CYS A 100 -14.27 -4.90 9.11
N PHE A 101 -14.83 -5.74 9.98
CA PHE A 101 -16.16 -6.31 9.84
C PHE A 101 -17.17 -5.55 10.72
N SER A 102 -18.30 -5.16 10.13
CA SER A 102 -19.51 -4.86 10.89
C SER A 102 -20.42 -6.08 10.80
N GLU A 103 -20.35 -6.97 11.81
CA GLU A 103 -21.15 -8.20 11.85
C GLU A 103 -22.66 -7.92 11.77
N ASN A 104 -23.10 -6.76 12.26
CA ASN A 104 -24.52 -6.37 12.22
C ASN A 104 -25.02 -5.95 10.83
N GLN A 105 -24.13 -5.69 9.87
CA GLN A 105 -24.47 -5.08 8.58
C GLN A 105 -23.96 -5.88 7.37
N ASN A 106 -23.33 -7.05 7.55
CA ASN A 106 -22.69 -7.82 6.47
C ASN A 106 -21.71 -6.98 5.62
N GLN A 107 -21.10 -5.97 6.25
CA GLN A 107 -20.21 -5.01 5.62
C GLN A 107 -18.75 -5.35 5.92
N GLU A 108 -17.94 -5.44 4.86
CA GLU A 108 -16.49 -5.57 4.93
C GLU A 108 -15.84 -4.29 4.40
N LEU A 109 -14.86 -3.75 5.11
CA LEU A 109 -14.05 -2.66 4.61
C LEU A 109 -12.83 -3.19 3.86
N LEU A 110 -12.75 -2.83 2.57
CA LEU A 110 -11.57 -3.02 1.75
C LEU A 110 -10.82 -1.70 1.65
N VAL A 111 -9.50 -1.78 1.64
CA VAL A 111 -8.63 -0.62 1.43
C VAL A 111 -7.86 -0.85 0.15
N LEU A 112 -8.16 -0.01 -0.84
CA LEU A 112 -7.39 0.07 -2.07
C LEU A 112 -6.24 1.04 -1.82
N ILE A 113 -5.02 0.56 -2.05
CA ILE A 113 -3.79 1.33 -1.89
C ILE A 113 -3.22 1.57 -3.28
N ASP A 114 -3.28 2.81 -3.76
CA ASP A 114 -2.53 3.20 -4.96
C ASP A 114 -1.02 3.20 -4.62
N LYS A 115 -0.24 2.43 -5.38
CA LYS A 115 1.22 2.36 -5.23
C LYS A 115 1.86 2.60 -6.58
N LYS A 116 2.31 3.82 -6.85
CA LYS A 116 3.10 4.10 -8.06
C LYS A 116 4.54 3.56 -7.98
N ASN A 117 5.08 3.33 -6.78
CA ASN A 117 6.43 2.77 -6.55
C ASN A 117 6.49 2.07 -5.18
N ARG A 118 7.46 1.17 -4.97
CA ARG A 118 7.71 0.49 -3.67
C ARG A 118 8.03 1.45 -2.51
N PHE A 119 8.38 2.69 -2.83
CA PHE A 119 8.76 3.72 -1.86
C PHE A 119 7.76 4.87 -1.74
N ASP A 120 6.73 4.90 -2.59
CA ASP A 120 5.69 5.93 -2.56
C ASP A 120 4.37 5.29 -2.13
N ILE A 121 3.77 5.82 -1.07
CA ILE A 121 2.37 5.56 -0.68
C ILE A 121 1.79 7.01 -0.48
N GLN A 122 0.50 7.35 -0.54
CA GLN A 122 -0.57 6.77 0.29
C GLN A 122 -1.97 7.33 -0.04
N GLU A 123 -2.51 7.25 -1.26
CA GLU A 123 -3.97 7.42 -1.35
C GLU A 123 -4.65 6.12 -0.93
N TYR A 124 -5.28 6.17 0.25
CA TYR A 124 -6.12 5.10 0.75
C TYR A 124 -7.55 5.35 0.28
N ILE A 125 -7.99 4.54 -0.67
CA ILE A 125 -9.38 4.56 -1.10
C ILE A 125 -10.12 3.48 -0.32
N TYR A 126 -11.11 3.90 0.45
CA TYR A 126 -11.95 3.00 1.23
C TYR A 126 -13.10 2.52 0.39
N ILE A 127 -13.30 1.21 0.38
CA ILE A 127 -14.40 0.57 -0.34
C ILE A 127 -15.17 -0.24 0.69
N VAL A 128 -16.47 0.04 0.81
CA VAL A 128 -17.37 -0.77 1.61
C VAL A 128 -17.94 -1.86 0.71
N ARG A 129 -17.63 -3.11 1.03
CA ARG A 129 -18.23 -4.28 0.41
C ARG A 129 -19.45 -4.68 1.22
N GLU A 130 -20.59 -4.72 0.57
CA GLU A 130 -21.87 -5.19 1.11
C GLU A 130 -22.20 -6.53 0.48
N ARG A 131 -22.15 -7.61 1.27
CA ARG A 131 -22.55 -8.92 0.75
C ARG A 131 -24.06 -8.98 0.56
N THR A 132 -24.49 -9.26 -0.67
CA THR A 132 -25.90 -9.56 -0.96
C THR A 132 -26.18 -11.06 -0.79
N ASP A 133 -25.22 -11.92 -1.16
CA ASP A 133 -25.27 -13.36 -0.96
C ASP A 133 -23.85 -13.99 -0.89
N SER A 134 -23.74 -15.32 -1.00
CA SER A 134 -22.46 -16.05 -0.90
C SER A 134 -21.49 -15.80 -2.06
N TYR A 135 -22.00 -15.40 -3.23
CA TYR A 135 -21.26 -15.19 -4.47
C TYR A 135 -21.27 -13.73 -4.93
N THR A 136 -22.24 -12.96 -4.47
CA THR A 136 -22.49 -11.59 -4.94
C THR A 136 -22.25 -10.56 -3.84
N ALA A 137 -21.65 -9.43 -4.20
CA ALA A 137 -21.47 -8.30 -3.32
C ALA A 137 -21.57 -6.99 -4.09
N ASN A 138 -22.09 -5.96 -3.42
CA ASN A 138 -22.04 -4.58 -3.88
C ASN A 138 -20.80 -3.89 -3.30
N PHE A 139 -20.24 -2.96 -4.06
CA PHE A 139 -19.07 -2.18 -3.64
C PHE A 139 -19.44 -0.70 -3.71
N VAL A 140 -19.28 -0.01 -2.59
CA VAL A 140 -19.59 1.42 -2.45
C VAL A 140 -18.30 2.17 -2.15
N PHE A 141 -18.11 3.29 -2.85
CA PHE A 141 -17.09 4.29 -2.55
C PHE A 141 -17.75 5.40 -1.73
N PRO A 142 -17.77 5.29 -0.39
CA PRO A 142 -18.42 6.30 0.43
C PRO A 142 -17.66 7.63 0.36
N GLU A 143 -18.38 8.74 0.16
CA GLU A 143 -17.84 10.08 0.41
C GLU A 143 -17.49 10.24 1.89
N GLU A 144 -18.32 9.68 2.79
CA GLU A 144 -18.07 9.58 4.22
C GLU A 144 -18.35 8.15 4.72
N LEU A 145 -17.39 7.59 5.46
CA LEU A 145 -17.51 6.24 6.02
C LEU A 145 -18.56 6.20 7.17
N PRO A 146 -19.26 5.08 7.41
CA PRO A 146 -20.14 4.94 8.56
C PRO A 146 -19.39 5.18 9.89
N HIS A 147 -20.00 5.86 10.86
CA HIS A 147 -19.32 6.33 12.08
C HIS A 147 -18.73 5.22 12.96
N ASP A 148 -19.38 4.05 13.03
CA ASP A 148 -18.86 2.86 13.70
C ASP A 148 -17.63 2.28 12.98
N ILE A 149 -17.64 2.32 11.64
CA ILE A 149 -16.53 1.95 10.78
C ILE A 149 -15.39 2.99 10.92
N GLN A 150 -15.66 4.30 10.90
CA GLN A 150 -14.67 5.36 11.15
C GLN A 150 -13.95 5.18 12.49
N LYS A 151 -14.68 4.81 13.55
CA LYS A 151 -14.10 4.52 14.88
C LYS A 151 -13.21 3.27 14.89
N LYS A 152 -13.54 2.25 14.09
CA LYS A 152 -12.71 1.04 13.96
C LYS A 152 -11.49 1.32 13.07
N ILE A 153 -11.71 2.00 11.96
CA ILE A 153 -10.69 2.47 11.01
C ILE A 153 -9.67 3.38 11.70
N SER A 154 -10.08 4.35 12.51
CA SER A 154 -9.12 5.21 13.25
C SER A 154 -8.24 4.43 14.23
N LYS A 155 -8.58 3.20 14.59
CA LYS A 155 -7.71 2.28 15.33
C LYS A 155 -6.80 1.45 14.41
N ILE A 156 -7.13 1.27 13.13
CA ILE A 156 -6.33 0.57 12.11
C ILE A 156 -5.42 1.53 11.34
N ILE A 157 -5.90 2.72 10.97
CA ILE A 157 -5.14 3.90 10.52
C ILE A 157 -4.40 4.56 11.69
N LYS A 158 -4.30 3.91 12.86
CA LYS A 158 -3.36 4.42 13.87
C LYS A 158 -1.95 4.27 13.31
N LYS A 159 -1.42 5.45 12.97
CA LYS A 159 -0.10 5.79 12.47
C LYS A 159 0.03 5.68 10.94
N ASP A 160 -0.10 6.83 10.26
CA ASP A 160 1.08 7.38 9.57
C ASP A 160 2.26 7.00 10.44
N LYS A 161 2.97 5.93 10.05
CA LYS A 161 4.08 5.44 10.83
C LYS A 161 5.13 6.53 10.66
N LYS A 162 5.08 7.53 11.53
CA LYS A 162 6.21 8.35 11.94
C LYS A 162 7.30 7.32 12.25
N THR A 163 8.13 7.03 11.25
CA THR A 163 9.08 5.91 11.21
C THR A 163 10.41 6.33 11.82
N SER A 164 10.60 7.64 11.95
CA SER A 164 11.78 8.26 12.49
C SER A 164 11.45 9.12 13.71
N LEU A 165 12.44 9.32 14.59
CA LEU A 165 12.33 10.27 15.70
C LEU A 165 12.11 11.71 15.23
N ASN A 166 12.50 12.06 13.99
CA ASN A 166 12.26 13.39 13.41
C ASN A 166 10.77 13.68 13.24
N ASP A 167 9.99 12.67 12.87
CA ASP A 167 8.55 12.84 12.69
C ASP A 167 7.84 13.20 14.01
N TYR A 168 8.46 12.87 15.15
CA TYR A 168 8.00 13.20 16.51
C TYR A 168 8.64 14.47 17.07
N TRP A 169 9.42 15.21 16.28
CA TRP A 169 10.18 16.36 16.77
C TRP A 169 9.31 17.40 17.46
N ASN A 170 8.16 17.78 16.88
CA ASN A 170 7.27 18.77 17.49
C ASN A 170 6.70 18.32 18.85
N ASP A 171 6.41 17.02 18.99
CA ASP A 171 5.90 16.43 20.24
C ASP A 171 6.99 16.39 21.31
N ILE A 172 8.23 16.10 20.90
CA ILE A 172 9.42 16.08 21.77
C ILE A 172 9.82 17.50 22.17
N LYS A 173 9.81 18.45 21.24
CA LYS A 173 10.06 19.87 21.50
C LYS A 173 9.08 20.41 22.53
N SER A 174 7.79 20.17 22.34
CA SER A 174 6.73 20.59 23.30
C SER A 174 6.94 19.99 24.70
N PHE A 175 7.47 18.76 24.77
CA PHE A 175 7.81 18.12 26.05
C PHE A 175 9.03 18.76 26.71
N LEU A 176 10.08 19.08 25.94
CA LEU A 176 11.26 19.76 26.46
C LEU A 176 10.95 21.20 26.89
N GLU A 177 10.10 21.94 26.16
CA GLU A 177 9.64 23.28 26.54
C GLU A 177 8.94 23.29 27.91
N LYS A 178 8.17 22.24 28.22
CA LYS A 178 7.41 22.15 29.48
C LYS A 178 8.26 21.76 30.69
N ASN A 179 9.38 21.07 30.48
CA ASN A 179 10.15 20.46 31.58
C ASN A 179 11.47 21.18 31.85
N GLU A 180 11.82 22.21 31.08
CA GLU A 180 13.08 23.01 31.13
C GLU A 180 14.37 22.20 30.96
N THR A 181 14.55 21.11 31.70
CA THR A 181 15.66 20.17 31.64
C THR A 181 15.15 18.75 31.90
N VAL A 182 15.54 17.81 31.05
CA VAL A 182 15.02 16.43 31.04
C VAL A 182 16.16 15.41 31.08
N SER A 183 16.00 14.35 31.86
CA SER A 183 16.97 13.23 31.88
C SER A 183 16.81 12.34 30.64
N PHE A 184 17.88 11.61 30.27
CA PHE A 184 17.80 10.70 29.12
C PHE A 184 16.78 9.58 29.30
N ASP A 185 16.62 9.07 30.53
CA ASP A 185 15.63 8.02 30.82
C ASP A 185 14.20 8.57 30.77
N ASP A 186 13.95 9.78 31.26
CA ASP A 186 12.63 10.41 31.17
C ASP A 186 12.23 10.69 29.72
N LEU A 187 13.17 11.13 28.89
CA LEU A 187 12.93 11.29 27.45
C LEU A 187 12.63 9.94 26.77
N CYS A 188 13.39 8.89 27.11
CA CYS A 188 13.11 7.54 26.60
C CYS A 188 11.74 7.04 27.02
N ASN A 189 11.34 7.28 28.27
CA ASN A 189 10.03 6.89 28.79
C ASN A 189 8.90 7.69 28.10
N TYR A 190 9.08 8.99 27.90
CA TYR A 190 8.13 9.80 27.14
C TYR A 190 7.95 9.27 25.72
N ILE A 191 9.05 8.99 25.00
CA ILE A 191 9.01 8.45 23.64
C ILE A 191 8.35 7.07 23.60
N ASN A 192 8.77 6.16 24.49
CA ASN A 192 8.30 4.77 24.45
C ASN A 192 6.87 4.60 24.98
N GLU A 193 6.52 5.29 26.06
CA GLU A 193 5.24 5.08 26.76
C GLU A 193 4.17 6.12 26.40
N LYS A 194 4.54 7.39 26.21
CA LYS A 194 3.58 8.45 25.89
C LYS A 194 3.34 8.61 24.40
N LEU A 195 4.39 8.50 23.58
CA LEU A 195 4.27 8.50 22.12
C LEU A 195 4.00 7.10 21.55
N ASP A 196 4.07 6.06 22.40
CA ASP A 196 3.87 4.64 22.03
C ASP A 196 4.83 4.21 20.90
N CYS A 197 6.11 4.58 21.04
CA CYS A 197 7.13 4.41 20.01
C CYS A 197 8.36 3.68 20.56
N PRO A 198 8.47 2.35 20.41
CA PRO A 198 9.51 1.55 21.05
C PRO A 198 10.86 1.70 20.33
N PHE A 199 11.47 2.88 20.40
CA PHE A 199 12.82 3.10 19.88
C PHE A 199 13.84 2.57 20.88
N ALA A 200 14.86 1.85 20.37
CA ALA A 200 15.99 1.44 21.19
C ALA A 200 16.72 2.67 21.74
N LYS A 201 17.19 2.61 23.00
CA LYS A 201 17.93 3.72 23.63
C LYS A 201 19.11 4.20 22.76
N GLY A 202 19.81 3.29 22.08
CA GLY A 202 20.90 3.66 21.16
C GLY A 202 20.43 4.54 19.98
N THR A 203 19.25 4.28 19.44
CA THR A 203 18.64 5.09 18.37
C THR A 203 18.31 6.50 18.88
N VAL A 204 17.70 6.60 20.06
CA VAL A 204 17.42 7.90 20.69
C VAL A 204 18.72 8.66 20.96
N LYS A 205 19.76 7.99 21.46
CA LYS A 205 21.07 8.59 21.73
C LYS A 205 21.74 9.14 20.47
N ASN A 206 21.74 8.39 19.36
CA ASN A 206 22.30 8.86 18.10
C ASN A 206 21.54 10.10 17.61
N LYS A 207 20.22 10.09 17.71
CA LYS A 207 19.39 11.21 17.28
C LYS A 207 19.61 12.47 18.12
N LEU A 208 19.82 12.33 19.43
CA LEU A 208 20.20 13.44 20.30
C LEU A 208 21.55 14.07 19.89
N ASN A 209 22.51 13.27 19.41
CA ASN A 209 23.76 13.81 18.88
C ASN A 209 23.52 14.65 17.63
N GLU A 210 22.72 14.14 16.69
CA GLU A 210 22.34 14.87 15.47
C GLU A 210 21.63 16.19 15.80
N TRP A 211 20.62 16.18 16.68
CA TRP A 211 19.91 17.40 17.08
C TRP A 211 20.80 18.39 17.85
N LYS A 212 21.85 17.91 18.54
CA LYS A 212 22.85 18.78 19.17
C LYS A 212 23.76 19.42 18.13
N GLU A 213 24.18 18.68 17.10
CA GLU A 213 24.96 19.22 15.97
C GLU A 213 24.16 20.25 15.16
N GLU A 214 22.84 20.05 15.05
CA GLU A 214 21.89 20.97 14.41
C GLU A 214 21.52 22.19 15.29
N ASN A 215 22.08 22.32 16.50
CA ASN A 215 21.75 23.36 17.50
C ASN A 215 20.26 23.41 17.90
N LEU A 216 19.56 22.27 17.86
CA LEU A 216 18.17 22.17 18.32
C LEU A 216 18.06 21.91 19.83
N ILE A 217 19.04 21.19 20.39
CA ILE A 217 19.15 20.89 21.82
C ILE A 217 20.56 21.08 22.35
N THR A 218 20.70 21.20 23.66
CA THR A 218 21.94 20.95 24.39
C THR A 218 21.77 19.83 25.41
N TYR A 219 22.86 19.16 25.74
CA TYR A 219 22.91 18.18 26.82
C TYR A 219 24.33 18.04 27.38
N SER A 220 24.43 17.56 28.62
CA SER A 220 25.65 17.26 29.35
C SER A 220 25.93 15.74 29.35
N ILE A 221 27.18 15.36 29.60
CA ILE A 221 27.56 13.94 29.77
C ILE A 221 28.10 13.75 31.18
N ASP A 222 27.45 12.88 31.95
CA ASP A 222 28.03 12.37 33.19
C ASP A 222 29.24 11.51 32.85
N LYS A 223 30.45 12.05 33.09
CA LYS A 223 31.73 11.41 32.78
C LYS A 223 31.94 10.09 33.53
N SER A 224 31.30 9.91 34.69
CA SER A 224 31.43 8.69 35.49
C SER A 224 30.63 7.52 34.91
N LYS A 225 29.48 7.81 34.30
CA LYS A 225 28.54 6.81 33.74
C LYS A 225 28.50 6.79 32.22
N LYS A 226 29.19 7.72 31.55
CA LYS A 226 29.13 7.96 30.09
C LYS A 226 27.69 8.11 29.57
N ASN A 227 26.82 8.67 30.41
CA ASN A 227 25.40 8.85 30.13
C ASN A 227 25.07 10.30 29.82
N ILE A 228 24.10 10.49 28.93
CA ILE A 228 23.53 11.80 28.62
C ILE A 228 22.64 12.23 29.80
N VAL A 229 22.83 13.47 30.25
CA VAL A 229 22.05 14.11 31.30
C VAL A 229 21.73 15.55 30.89
N ASP A 230 20.73 16.14 31.55
CA ASP A 230 20.35 17.54 31.40
C ASP A 230 20.05 17.97 29.96
N ILE A 231 19.15 17.23 29.27
CA ILE A 231 18.71 17.54 27.91
C ILE A 231 17.77 18.75 27.96
N LYS A 232 18.05 19.78 27.16
CA LYS A 232 17.21 20.98 27.04
C LYS A 232 17.24 21.56 25.63
N LEU A 233 16.24 22.37 25.29
CA LEU A 233 16.24 23.12 24.03
C LEU A 233 17.30 24.23 24.05
N VAL A 234 17.79 24.60 22.86
CA VAL A 234 18.64 25.78 22.67
C VAL A 234 17.77 27.03 22.52
#